data_AF-A0A5N5W0J2-F1
#
_entry.id   AF-A0A5N5W0J2-F1
#
_cell.length_a   1.000
_cell.length_b   1.000
_cell.length_c   1.000
_cell.angle_alpha   90.00
_cell.angle_beta   90.00
_cell.angle_gamma   90.00
#
_symmetry.space_group_name_H-M   'P 1'
#
loop_
_entity.id
_entity.type
_entity.pdbx_description
1 polymer ?
#
loop_
_entity_poly.entity_id
_entity_poly.type
_entity_poly.pdbx_seq_one_letter_code
_entity_poly.pdbx_strand_id
1 'polypeptide(L)'
;MSDNTTPTAPAADPGASSAAAPATPTAPPAPVPAAPVVDPAAEQRATAAEQAAQQAAAERDELLAGLRRVLDPEGAADDADPAKLAEQAAAERDAARAEARQLRVELAAHQAAHAAGADPARLLDSRMVEQQLAVLDPAAEGFAQQLASVIRKAVESAPHLRATEAPAPPKGGADFSGRAPDPRPANLHDAIAARLGA
;
A
#
# COMPACT_ATOMS: atom_id res chain seq x y z
N MET A 1 69.67 3.44 -13.95
CA MET A 1 68.93 3.83 -15.16
C MET A 1 67.61 4.41 -14.68
N SER A 2 67.32 5.71 -14.82
CA SER A 2 67.26 6.49 -16.09
C SER A 2 65.99 6.17 -16.88
N ASP A 3 65.16 7.12 -17.30
CA ASP A 3 65.13 8.56 -16.99
C ASP A 3 63.68 9.11 -17.01
N ASN A 4 63.52 10.19 -16.24
CA ASN A 4 62.63 11.33 -16.45
C ASN A 4 62.41 11.73 -17.92
N THR A 5 61.16 12.09 -18.30
CA THR A 5 60.87 13.35 -19.05
C THR A 5 59.37 13.60 -19.19
N THR A 6 58.89 14.70 -18.61
CA THR A 6 57.83 15.54 -19.21
C THR A 6 58.37 16.23 -20.46
N PRO A 7 57.53 16.51 -21.47
CA PRO A 7 57.64 17.79 -22.19
C PRO A 7 56.30 18.53 -22.14
N THR A 8 56.23 19.74 -21.57
CA THR A 8 56.67 21.02 -22.17
C THR A 8 55.59 21.65 -23.04
N ALA A 9 54.96 22.70 -22.50
CA ALA A 9 54.39 23.76 -23.31
C ALA A 9 55.48 24.77 -23.69
N PRO A 10 55.43 25.35 -24.90
CA PRO A 10 55.93 26.70 -25.16
C PRO A 10 54.77 27.62 -25.60
N ALA A 11 54.46 28.74 -24.94
CA ALA A 11 55.27 29.92 -24.63
C ALA A 11 55.50 30.86 -25.83
N ALA A 12 55.01 32.10 -25.72
CA ALA A 12 55.59 33.33 -26.29
C ALA A 12 54.90 34.59 -25.72
N ASP A 13 55.47 35.14 -24.65
CA ASP A 13 55.51 36.60 -24.44
C ASP A 13 56.61 37.18 -25.38
N PRO A 14 56.66 38.49 -25.69
CA PRO A 14 57.77 39.24 -25.06
C PRO A 14 57.59 40.77 -24.83
N GLY A 15 58.04 41.22 -23.66
CA GLY A 15 58.91 42.41 -23.48
C GLY A 15 58.26 43.68 -22.92
N ALA A 16 58.91 44.52 -22.10
CA ALA A 16 60.23 44.49 -21.43
C ALA A 16 60.21 45.53 -20.24
N SER A 17 61.21 45.77 -19.38
CA SER A 17 62.62 45.37 -19.26
C SER A 17 63.11 45.45 -17.79
N SER A 18 64.31 44.92 -17.49
CA SER A 18 65.14 45.23 -16.31
C SER A 18 65.89 46.58 -16.50
N ALA A 19 66.59 47.25 -15.56
CA ALA A 19 67.13 46.88 -14.23
C ALA A 19 67.52 48.15 -13.40
N ALA A 20 67.68 48.04 -12.06
CA ALA A 20 68.70 48.74 -11.23
C ALA A 20 68.66 48.32 -9.73
N ALA A 21 69.80 48.41 -9.03
CA ALA A 21 70.00 48.15 -7.58
C ALA A 21 71.11 49.11 -7.05
N PRO A 22 71.60 49.10 -5.79
CA PRO A 22 71.08 48.55 -4.51
C PRO A 22 71.08 49.58 -3.33
N ALA A 23 70.47 49.26 -2.17
CA ALA A 23 70.95 49.69 -0.81
C ALA A 23 70.09 49.10 0.34
N THR A 24 70.75 48.48 1.33
CA THR A 24 70.28 48.29 2.74
C THR A 24 70.87 49.41 3.62
N PRO A 25 70.45 49.66 4.90
CA PRO A 25 69.67 48.82 5.84
C PRO A 25 68.41 49.52 6.44
N THR A 26 67.48 48.81 7.09
CA THR A 26 67.45 48.57 8.56
C THR A 26 66.23 47.67 8.89
N ALA A 27 66.35 46.74 9.86
CA ALA A 27 65.24 45.91 10.35
C ALA A 27 64.69 46.45 11.68
N PRO A 28 63.36 46.47 11.90
CA PRO A 28 62.74 45.59 12.92
C PRO A 28 61.26 45.22 12.64
N PRO A 29 60.57 44.50 13.54
CA PRO A 29 60.83 43.15 14.06
C PRO A 29 59.86 42.12 13.41
N ALA A 30 59.93 40.84 13.82
CA ALA A 30 59.02 39.80 13.33
C ALA A 30 57.54 40.07 13.69
N PRO A 31 56.57 39.67 12.86
CA PRO A 31 55.15 39.82 13.18
C PRO A 31 54.77 38.89 14.34
N VAL A 32 54.30 39.49 15.43
CA VAL A 32 53.52 38.83 16.48
C VAL A 32 52.29 38.16 15.83
N PRO A 33 51.93 36.92 16.21
CA PRO A 33 50.69 36.31 15.75
C PRO A 33 49.50 37.17 16.22
N ALA A 34 48.78 37.75 15.27
CA ALA A 34 47.59 38.52 15.57
C ALA A 34 46.54 37.62 16.24
N ALA A 35 45.99 38.08 17.36
CA ALA A 35 44.88 37.42 18.04
C ALA A 35 43.68 37.27 17.08
N PRO A 36 42.81 36.26 17.27
CA PRO A 36 41.64 36.08 16.41
C PRO A 36 40.73 37.29 16.49
N VAL A 37 40.67 38.07 15.41
CA VAL A 37 39.68 39.14 15.25
C VAL A 37 38.35 38.46 14.96
N VAL A 38 37.46 38.45 15.95
CA VAL A 38 36.12 37.91 15.78
C VAL A 38 35.32 38.88 14.91
N ASP A 39 34.90 38.42 13.73
CA ASP A 39 34.06 39.18 12.81
C ASP A 39 32.60 39.19 13.33
N PRO A 40 32.01 40.35 13.69
CA PRO A 40 30.64 40.41 14.17
C PRO A 40 29.63 39.94 13.11
N ALA A 41 29.95 40.03 11.82
CA ALA A 41 29.12 39.47 10.77
C ALA A 41 29.20 37.93 10.70
N ALA A 42 30.25 37.30 11.26
CA ALA A 42 30.31 35.86 11.46
C ALA A 42 29.47 35.42 12.67
N GLU A 43 29.52 36.15 13.79
CA GLU A 43 28.69 35.89 14.98
C GLU A 43 27.18 35.99 14.67
N GLN A 44 26.77 37.00 13.90
CA GLN A 44 25.38 37.17 13.47
C GLN A 44 24.91 36.03 12.54
N ARG A 45 25.79 35.51 11.69
CA ARG A 45 25.47 34.35 10.83
C ARG A 45 25.39 33.05 11.63
N ALA A 46 26.25 32.88 12.64
CA ALA A 46 26.19 31.72 13.53
C ALA A 46 24.87 31.69 14.34
N THR A 47 24.52 32.80 14.98
CA THR A 47 23.25 32.90 15.73
C THR A 47 22.01 32.75 14.84
N ALA A 48 22.00 33.29 13.61
CA ALA A 48 20.91 33.05 12.67
C ALA A 48 20.81 31.58 12.22
N ALA A 49 21.94 30.90 12.01
CA ALA A 49 21.97 29.48 11.67
C ALA A 49 21.50 28.58 12.84
N GLU A 50 21.88 28.92 14.08
CA GLU A 50 21.40 28.23 15.28
C GLU A 50 19.88 28.38 15.46
N GLN A 51 19.34 29.58 15.26
CA GLN A 51 17.89 29.82 15.31
C GLN A 51 17.12 29.03 14.24
N ALA A 52 17.64 29.01 13.00
CA ALA A 52 17.04 28.23 11.91
C ALA A 52 17.08 26.72 12.19
N ALA A 53 18.19 26.22 12.76
CA ALA A 53 18.31 24.81 13.16
C ALA A 53 17.35 24.43 14.30
N GLN A 54 17.15 25.33 15.28
CA GLN A 54 16.19 25.15 16.37
C GLN A 54 14.74 25.14 15.87
N GLN A 55 14.39 26.03 14.95
CA GLN A 55 13.06 26.05 14.30
C GLN A 55 12.81 24.75 13.51
N ALA A 56 13.75 24.33 12.66
CA ALA A 56 13.62 23.08 11.91
C ALA A 56 13.52 21.84 12.80
N ALA A 57 14.19 21.82 13.96
CA ALA A 57 14.06 20.76 14.95
C ALA A 57 12.66 20.76 15.60
N ALA A 58 12.14 21.93 16.00
CA ALA A 58 10.81 22.05 16.58
C ALA A 58 9.70 21.66 15.60
N GLU A 59 9.77 22.12 14.34
CA GLU A 59 8.84 21.74 13.27
C GLU A 59 8.84 20.23 13.01
N ARG A 60 10.03 19.60 12.96
CA ARG A 60 10.16 18.14 12.85
C ARG A 60 9.49 17.43 14.02
N ASP A 61 9.71 17.89 15.25
CA ASP A 61 9.20 17.22 16.45
C ASP A 61 7.68 17.39 16.58
N GLU A 62 7.13 18.54 16.17
CA GLU A 62 5.67 18.75 16.05
C GLU A 62 5.05 17.83 14.97
N LEU A 63 5.68 17.71 13.79
CA LEU A 63 5.24 16.79 12.74
C LEU A 63 5.27 15.33 13.20
N LEU A 64 6.33 14.90 13.89
CA LEU A 64 6.44 13.55 14.43
C LEU A 64 5.40 13.28 15.53
N ALA A 65 5.15 14.25 16.43
CA ALA A 65 4.10 14.15 17.44
C ALA A 65 2.69 14.09 16.81
N GLY A 66 2.45 14.87 15.76
CA GLY A 66 1.21 14.84 14.98
C GLY A 66 0.99 13.48 14.30
N LEU A 67 2.01 12.95 13.63
CA LEU A 67 1.97 11.63 12.99
C LEU A 67 1.72 10.50 14.00
N ARG A 68 2.40 10.52 15.16
CA ARG A 68 2.19 9.56 16.26
C ARG A 68 0.73 9.56 16.72
N ARG A 69 0.14 10.73 16.97
CA ARG A 69 -1.27 10.85 17.40
C ARG A 69 -2.28 10.32 16.38
N VAL A 70 -1.94 10.34 15.08
CA VAL A 70 -2.81 9.80 14.02
C VAL A 70 -2.66 8.28 13.87
N LEU A 71 -1.44 7.76 14.03
CA LEU A 71 -1.14 6.32 13.95
C LEU A 71 -1.58 5.56 15.20
N ASP A 72 -1.45 6.20 16.37
CA ASP A 72 -1.81 5.67 17.68
C ASP A 72 -2.60 6.74 18.47
N PRO A 73 -3.95 6.73 18.34
CA PRO A 73 -4.81 7.68 19.04
C PRO A 73 -4.99 7.35 20.54
N GLU A 74 -4.59 6.16 20.99
CA GLU A 74 -4.68 5.73 22.39
C GLU A 74 -3.38 6.03 23.18
N GLY A 75 -2.27 6.34 22.49
CA GLY A 75 -1.03 6.86 23.09
C GLY A 75 -0.13 5.79 23.71
N ALA A 76 -0.18 4.56 23.19
CA ALA A 76 0.56 3.41 23.66
C ALA A 76 1.94 3.21 22.99
N ALA A 77 2.84 4.20 23.08
CA ALA A 77 4.27 4.01 23.44
C ALA A 77 5.16 5.24 23.20
N ASP A 78 5.67 5.84 24.28
CA ASP A 78 6.86 6.72 24.21
C ASP A 78 8.20 5.94 24.23
N ASP A 79 8.18 4.63 24.53
CA ASP A 79 9.38 3.78 24.72
C ASP A 79 9.56 2.67 23.66
N ALA A 80 8.75 2.63 22.59
CA ALA A 80 8.84 1.57 21.59
C ALA A 80 10.00 1.80 20.60
N ASP A 81 10.94 0.85 20.57
CA ASP A 81 12.05 0.80 19.62
C ASP A 81 11.53 0.85 18.16
N PRO A 82 11.92 1.87 17.36
CA PRO A 82 11.39 2.05 16.00
C PRO A 82 11.74 0.90 15.06
N ALA A 83 12.82 0.14 15.32
CA ALA A 83 13.14 -1.05 14.54
C ALA A 83 12.10 -2.15 14.79
N LYS A 84 11.74 -2.39 16.06
CA LYS A 84 10.74 -3.40 16.44
C LYS A 84 9.33 -3.03 15.97
N LEU A 85 8.98 -1.75 16.00
CA LEU A 85 7.72 -1.27 15.42
C LEU A 85 7.66 -1.53 13.91
N ALA A 86 8.77 -1.30 13.18
CA ALA A 86 8.83 -1.58 11.75
C ALA A 86 8.75 -3.09 11.43
N GLU A 87 9.38 -3.94 12.25
CA GLU A 87 9.26 -5.40 12.16
C GLU A 87 7.83 -5.88 12.42
N GLN A 88 7.18 -5.38 13.49
CA GLN A 88 5.81 -5.71 13.83
C GLN A 88 4.83 -5.27 12.73
N ALA A 89 4.93 -4.01 12.25
CA ALA A 89 4.09 -3.51 11.18
C ALA A 89 4.29 -4.27 9.86
N ALA A 90 5.50 -4.76 9.57
CA ALA A 90 5.75 -5.63 8.43
C ALA A 90 5.07 -7.00 8.60
N ALA A 91 5.16 -7.60 9.78
CA ALA A 91 4.53 -8.89 10.10
C ALA A 91 2.99 -8.80 10.03
N GLU A 92 2.37 -7.78 10.63
CA GLU A 92 0.92 -7.53 10.59
C GLU A 92 0.42 -7.31 9.15
N ARG A 93 1.13 -6.49 8.38
CA ARG A 93 0.83 -6.25 6.96
C ARG A 93 0.89 -7.52 6.12
N ASP A 94 1.90 -8.36 6.35
CA ASP A 94 2.09 -9.57 5.55
C ASP A 94 1.14 -10.70 5.97
N ALA A 95 0.75 -10.77 7.25
CA ALA A 95 -0.36 -11.59 7.73
C ALA A 95 -1.69 -11.16 7.10
N ALA A 96 -2.05 -9.88 7.16
CA ALA A 96 -3.28 -9.35 6.55
C ALA A 96 -3.33 -9.57 5.03
N ARG A 97 -2.18 -9.54 4.35
CA ARG A 97 -2.08 -9.91 2.92
C ARG A 97 -2.31 -11.40 2.67
N ALA A 98 -1.80 -12.27 3.54
CA ALA A 98 -2.04 -13.71 3.44
C ALA A 98 -3.52 -14.05 3.65
N GLU A 99 -4.16 -13.48 4.69
CA GLU A 99 -5.60 -13.61 4.94
C GLU A 99 -6.44 -13.08 3.76
N ALA A 100 -6.14 -11.88 3.25
CA ALA A 100 -6.84 -11.32 2.10
C ALA A 100 -6.65 -12.16 0.83
N ARG A 101 -5.51 -12.86 0.68
CA ARG A 101 -5.29 -13.82 -0.42
C ARG A 101 -6.17 -15.05 -0.25
N GLN A 102 -6.16 -15.65 0.93
CA GLN A 102 -6.97 -16.83 1.26
C GLN A 102 -8.46 -16.56 1.04
N LEU A 103 -9.01 -15.49 1.62
CA LEU A 103 -10.43 -15.12 1.49
C LEU A 103 -10.85 -14.89 0.02
N ARG A 104 -9.97 -14.33 -0.81
CA ARG A 104 -10.22 -14.17 -2.26
C ARG A 104 -10.29 -15.52 -2.98
N VAL A 105 -9.41 -16.45 -2.64
CA VAL A 105 -9.40 -17.80 -3.22
C VAL A 105 -10.62 -18.60 -2.75
N GLU A 106 -10.99 -18.54 -1.47
CA GLU A 106 -12.19 -19.19 -0.93
C GLU A 106 -13.47 -18.64 -1.55
N LEU A 107 -13.62 -17.32 -1.66
CA LEU A 107 -14.78 -16.69 -2.30
C LEU A 107 -14.89 -17.05 -3.78
N ALA A 108 -13.77 -17.06 -4.51
CA ALA A 108 -13.75 -17.52 -5.89
C ALA A 108 -14.06 -19.01 -6.01
N ALA A 109 -13.56 -19.85 -5.09
CA ALA A 109 -13.81 -21.28 -5.06
C ALA A 109 -15.30 -21.57 -4.80
N HIS A 110 -15.92 -20.85 -3.85
CA HIS A 110 -17.36 -20.92 -3.59
C HIS A 110 -18.19 -20.54 -4.82
N GLN A 111 -17.80 -19.48 -5.54
CA GLN A 111 -18.50 -19.06 -6.77
C GLN A 111 -18.33 -20.09 -7.90
N ALA A 112 -17.13 -20.63 -8.07
CA ALA A 112 -16.81 -21.61 -9.12
C ALA A 112 -17.35 -23.03 -8.82
N ALA A 113 -17.55 -23.38 -7.55
CA ALA A 113 -18.04 -24.69 -7.11
C ALA A 113 -19.35 -25.10 -7.80
N HIS A 114 -20.35 -24.21 -7.79
CA HIS A 114 -21.64 -24.47 -8.43
C HIS A 114 -21.52 -24.75 -9.94
N ALA A 115 -20.70 -23.97 -10.65
CA ALA A 115 -20.46 -24.16 -12.09
C ALA A 115 -19.69 -25.46 -12.41
N ALA A 116 -18.95 -25.99 -11.44
CA ALA A 116 -18.23 -27.26 -11.53
C ALA A 116 -19.01 -28.47 -10.95
N GLY A 117 -20.25 -28.27 -10.50
CA GLY A 117 -21.07 -29.33 -9.88
C GLY A 117 -20.60 -29.77 -8.49
N ALA A 118 -19.84 -28.92 -7.78
CA ALA A 118 -19.39 -29.14 -6.42
C ALA A 118 -20.34 -28.49 -5.38
N ASP A 119 -20.44 -29.09 -4.21
CA ASP A 119 -21.02 -28.48 -3.01
C ASP A 119 -19.97 -27.52 -2.42
N PRO A 120 -20.20 -26.19 -2.40
CA PRO A 120 -19.20 -25.23 -1.93
C PRO A 120 -18.83 -25.43 -0.45
N ALA A 121 -19.78 -25.85 0.39
CA ALA A 121 -19.52 -26.04 1.82
C ALA A 121 -18.61 -27.25 2.06
N ARG A 122 -18.89 -28.37 1.40
CA ARG A 122 -18.03 -29.57 1.46
C ARG A 122 -16.67 -29.36 0.83
N LEU A 123 -16.61 -28.55 -0.23
CA LEU A 123 -15.38 -28.24 -0.94
C LEU A 123 -14.40 -27.45 -0.06
N LEU A 124 -14.91 -26.44 0.67
CA LEU A 124 -14.09 -25.62 1.56
C LEU A 124 -13.72 -26.33 2.88
N ASP A 125 -14.52 -27.29 3.35
CA ASP A 125 -14.18 -28.17 4.49
C ASP A 125 -13.09 -29.21 4.16
N SER A 126 -12.77 -29.41 2.87
CA SER A 126 -11.82 -30.43 2.43
C SER A 126 -10.36 -29.98 2.53
N ARG A 127 -9.62 -30.51 3.51
CA ARG A 127 -8.16 -30.31 3.67
C ARG A 127 -7.34 -30.61 2.39
N MET A 128 -7.79 -31.54 1.55
CA MET A 128 -7.14 -31.84 0.26
C MET A 128 -7.29 -30.66 -0.71
N VAL A 129 -8.47 -30.05 -0.76
CA VAL A 129 -8.75 -28.91 -1.64
C VAL A 129 -8.07 -27.65 -1.11
N GLU A 130 -8.09 -27.40 0.20
CA GLU A 130 -7.35 -26.32 0.86
C GLU A 130 -5.87 -26.30 0.44
N GLN A 131 -5.19 -27.46 0.47
CA GLN A 131 -3.79 -27.59 0.02
C GLN A 131 -3.60 -27.28 -1.47
N GLN A 132 -4.56 -27.63 -2.33
CA GLN A 132 -4.50 -27.32 -3.77
C GLN A 132 -4.80 -25.84 -4.06
N LEU A 133 -5.71 -25.23 -3.28
CA LEU A 133 -6.06 -23.82 -3.36
C LEU A 133 -4.92 -22.91 -2.85
N ALA A 134 -4.19 -23.32 -1.82
CA ALA A 134 -3.08 -22.55 -1.24
C ALA A 134 -1.92 -22.28 -2.24
N VAL A 135 -1.78 -23.11 -3.28
CA VAL A 135 -0.78 -22.94 -4.35
C VAL A 135 -1.24 -21.93 -5.41
N LEU A 136 -2.55 -21.67 -5.52
CA LEU A 136 -3.10 -20.75 -6.52
C LEU A 136 -2.85 -19.28 -6.12
N ASP A 137 -2.56 -18.45 -7.11
CA ASP A 137 -2.46 -17.01 -6.94
C ASP A 137 -3.72 -16.31 -7.48
N PRO A 138 -4.55 -15.65 -6.64
CA PRO A 138 -5.73 -14.94 -7.10
C PRO A 138 -5.42 -13.69 -7.95
N ALA A 139 -4.15 -13.27 -8.02
CA ALA A 139 -3.69 -12.19 -8.89
C ALA A 139 -3.17 -12.67 -10.26
N ALA A 140 -2.99 -13.99 -10.46
CA ALA A 140 -2.42 -14.52 -11.70
C ALA A 140 -3.40 -14.50 -12.88
N GLU A 141 -2.87 -14.25 -14.08
CA GLU A 141 -3.62 -14.43 -15.32
C GLU A 141 -4.10 -15.88 -15.45
N GLY A 142 -5.40 -16.05 -15.73
CA GLY A 142 -6.01 -17.36 -15.86
C GLY A 142 -6.33 -18.08 -14.53
N PHE A 143 -6.25 -17.40 -13.38
CA PHE A 143 -6.63 -17.95 -12.07
C PHE A 143 -7.98 -18.67 -12.09
N ALA A 144 -9.00 -18.11 -12.74
CA ALA A 144 -10.34 -18.70 -12.80
C ALA A 144 -10.36 -20.07 -13.53
N GLN A 145 -9.60 -20.23 -14.61
CA GLN A 145 -9.49 -21.49 -15.34
C GLN A 145 -8.68 -22.53 -14.54
N GLN A 146 -7.62 -22.10 -13.85
CA GLN A 146 -6.82 -22.97 -12.97
C GLN A 146 -7.69 -23.48 -11.81
N LEU A 147 -8.39 -22.58 -11.12
CA LEU A 147 -9.33 -22.88 -10.06
C LEU A 147 -10.42 -23.86 -10.51
N ALA A 148 -11.08 -23.60 -11.64
CA ALA A 148 -12.09 -24.51 -12.20
C ALA A 148 -11.50 -25.89 -12.60
N SER A 149 -10.22 -25.97 -12.96
CA SER A 149 -9.52 -27.24 -13.20
C SER A 149 -9.26 -28.00 -11.89
N VAL A 150 -8.79 -27.29 -10.85
CA VAL A 150 -8.58 -27.85 -9.49
C VAL A 150 -9.88 -28.39 -8.91
N ILE A 151 -10.96 -27.61 -8.94
CA ILE A 151 -12.27 -28.01 -8.41
C ILE A 151 -12.80 -29.26 -9.13
N ARG A 152 -12.74 -29.32 -10.47
CA ARG A 152 -13.19 -30.50 -11.22
C ARG A 152 -12.38 -31.75 -10.87
N LYS A 153 -11.05 -31.64 -10.81
CA LYS A 153 -10.17 -32.75 -10.40
C LYS A 153 -10.46 -33.23 -8.97
N ALA A 154 -10.72 -32.31 -8.05
CA ALA A 154 -11.12 -32.65 -6.68
C ALA A 154 -12.47 -33.39 -6.65
N VAL A 155 -13.46 -32.94 -7.43
CA VAL A 155 -14.77 -33.61 -7.55
C VAL A 155 -14.70 -34.98 -8.26
N GLU A 156 -13.75 -35.15 -9.18
CA GLU A 156 -13.45 -36.43 -9.83
C GLU A 156 -12.79 -37.41 -8.86
N SER A 157 -11.81 -36.97 -8.07
CA SER A 157 -11.11 -37.81 -7.09
C SER A 157 -11.92 -38.09 -5.82
N ALA A 158 -12.80 -37.15 -5.43
CA ALA A 158 -13.63 -37.21 -4.23
C ALA A 158 -15.11 -36.94 -4.57
N PRO A 159 -15.87 -37.94 -5.07
CA PRO A 159 -17.25 -37.75 -5.50
C PRO A 159 -18.23 -37.27 -4.40
N HIS A 160 -17.86 -37.40 -3.12
CA HIS A 160 -18.63 -36.87 -1.99
C HIS A 160 -18.62 -35.34 -1.89
N LEU A 161 -17.77 -34.66 -2.67
CA LEU A 161 -17.74 -33.20 -2.83
C LEU A 161 -18.74 -32.69 -3.88
N ARG A 162 -19.43 -33.58 -4.61
CA ARG A 162 -20.45 -33.18 -5.58
C ARG A 162 -21.61 -32.50 -4.89
N ALA A 163 -22.20 -31.50 -5.56
CA ALA A 163 -23.49 -30.98 -5.19
C ALA A 163 -24.52 -32.10 -5.26
N THR A 164 -25.05 -32.51 -4.11
CA THR A 164 -26.31 -33.24 -4.08
C THR A 164 -27.39 -32.26 -4.53
N GLU A 165 -28.27 -32.67 -5.44
CA GLU A 165 -29.42 -31.84 -5.82
C GLU A 165 -30.30 -31.61 -4.59
N ALA A 166 -30.14 -30.45 -3.95
CA ALA A 166 -31.12 -29.96 -2.99
C ALA A 166 -32.44 -29.77 -3.78
N PRO A 167 -33.57 -30.32 -3.30
CA PRO A 167 -34.84 -30.12 -3.99
C PRO A 167 -35.07 -28.62 -4.11
N ALA A 168 -35.30 -28.15 -5.35
CA ALA A 168 -35.48 -26.73 -5.61
C ALA A 168 -36.54 -26.17 -4.64
N PRO A 169 -36.29 -25.00 -4.01
CA PRO A 169 -37.21 -24.46 -3.02
C PRO A 169 -38.61 -24.41 -3.64
N PRO A 170 -39.65 -24.92 -2.95
CA PRO A 170 -40.99 -24.93 -3.49
C PRO A 170 -41.33 -23.50 -3.88
N LYS A 171 -41.85 -23.31 -5.10
CA LYS A 171 -42.20 -21.98 -5.62
C LYS A 171 -43.32 -21.40 -4.74
N GLY A 172 -42.92 -20.66 -3.71
CA GLY A 172 -43.76 -20.17 -2.63
C GLY A 172 -44.65 -19.01 -3.06
N GLY A 173 -45.60 -19.28 -3.95
CA GLY A 173 -46.80 -18.47 -4.12
C GLY A 173 -47.99 -19.29 -3.62
N ALA A 174 -48.71 -18.81 -2.62
CA ALA A 174 -50.04 -19.35 -2.38
C ALA A 174 -50.91 -18.98 -3.58
N ASP A 175 -51.45 -19.97 -4.29
CA ASP A 175 -52.51 -19.71 -5.27
C ASP A 175 -53.71 -19.13 -4.51
N PHE A 176 -53.97 -17.83 -4.70
CA PHE A 176 -55.10 -17.13 -4.08
C PHE A 176 -56.47 -17.52 -4.71
N SER A 177 -56.59 -18.74 -5.23
CA SER A 177 -57.77 -19.31 -5.89
C SER A 177 -58.88 -19.73 -4.91
N GLY A 178 -58.87 -19.24 -3.67
CA GLY A 178 -59.87 -19.53 -2.64
C GLY A 178 -61.26 -18.93 -2.88
N ARG A 179 -61.40 -17.99 -3.83
CA ARG A 179 -62.68 -17.51 -4.34
C ARG A 179 -62.50 -16.97 -5.76
N ALA A 180 -63.35 -17.37 -6.70
CA ALA A 180 -63.45 -16.66 -7.98
C ALA A 180 -63.86 -15.20 -7.69
N PRO A 181 -63.19 -14.19 -8.27
CA PRO A 181 -63.65 -12.81 -8.12
C PRO A 181 -65.02 -12.68 -8.80
N ASP A 182 -65.98 -12.06 -8.11
CA ASP A 182 -67.26 -11.73 -8.73
C ASP A 182 -67.02 -10.94 -10.04
N PRO A 183 -67.76 -11.24 -11.12
CA PRO A 183 -67.49 -10.64 -12.43
C PRO A 183 -67.63 -9.12 -12.34
N ARG A 184 -66.52 -8.41 -12.57
CA ARG A 184 -66.55 -6.94 -12.57
C ARG A 184 -67.45 -6.48 -13.72
N PRO A 185 -68.42 -5.59 -13.46
CA PRO A 185 -69.28 -5.05 -14.52
C PRO A 185 -68.43 -4.32 -15.56
N ALA A 186 -68.67 -4.60 -16.84
CA ALA A 186 -67.86 -4.06 -17.94
C ALA A 186 -68.14 -2.57 -18.18
N ASN A 187 -69.29 -2.08 -17.71
CA ASN A 187 -69.72 -0.69 -17.83
C ASN A 187 -70.60 -0.28 -16.64
N LEU A 188 -70.92 1.02 -16.55
CA LEU A 188 -71.72 1.59 -15.45
C LEU A 188 -73.16 1.06 -15.42
N HIS A 189 -73.73 0.69 -16.56
CA HIS A 189 -75.10 0.17 -16.63
C HIS A 189 -75.19 -1.22 -16.01
N ASP A 190 -74.26 -2.12 -16.33
CA ASP A 190 -74.12 -3.43 -15.70
C ASP A 190 -73.90 -3.32 -14.18
N ALA A 191 -73.12 -2.33 -13.74
CA ALA A 191 -72.86 -2.07 -12.32
C ALA A 191 -74.12 -1.63 -11.56
N ILE A 192 -75.01 -0.86 -12.20
CA ILE A 192 -76.29 -0.44 -11.63
C ILE A 192 -77.28 -1.62 -11.63
N ALA A 193 -77.34 -2.40 -12.72
CA ALA A 193 -78.20 -3.58 -12.82
C ALA A 193 -77.86 -4.63 -11.75
N ALA A 194 -76.57 -4.96 -11.58
CA ALA A 194 -76.10 -5.90 -10.56
C ALA A 194 -76.38 -5.43 -9.12
N ARG A 195 -76.55 -4.12 -8.89
CA ARG A 195 -76.85 -3.54 -7.57
C ARG A 195 -78.35 -3.42 -7.27
N LEU A 196 -79.22 -3.44 -8.28
CA LEU A 196 -80.67 -3.33 -8.13
C LEU A 196 -81.42 -4.68 -8.30
N GLY A 197 -80.72 -5.73 -8.72
CA GLY A 197 -81.26 -7.08 -8.91
C GLY A 197 -81.02 -8.04 -7.74
N ALA A 198 -80.78 -7.53 -6.52
CA ALA A 198 -80.52 -8.30 -5.29
C ALA A 198 -81.39 -7.81 -4.13
#